data_AF-A0A2E0NTD0-F1
#
_entry.id   AF-A0A2E0NTD0-F1
#
_cell.length_a   1.000
_cell.length_b   1.000
_cell.length_c   1.000
_cell.angle_alpha   90.00
_cell.angle_beta   90.00
_cell.angle_gamma   90.00
#
_symmetry.space_group_name_H-M   'P 1'
#
loop_
_entity.id
_entity.type
_entity.pdbx_description
1 polymer ?
#
loop_
_entity_poly.entity_id
_entity_poly.type
_entity_poly.pdbx_seq_one_letter_code
_entity_poly.pdbx_strand_id
1 'polypeptide(L)'
;MAYNNLSGTVLLPNELLKVEGLSTGIVSGNLSTSDGAQVINVPRVSNATNNAILTNLDGNANTLTCESNLTFDGDTLNVVGEITASTGVSASFFMGDGSRLTGINAGGSGAGIFTEASTNQAFTTSSVQIGSDSAPTKTLSVAGSSFLSGAVIHKRHSTGTNYEIRITDFYIGANSLNGTIRLTLPTASTTTNGQTFVIKDEGGNADNNNITISCSVGGDKIDGQNLIILESPYASVQVYCNGTSKYYIT
;
A
#
# COMPACT_ATOMS: atom_id res chain seq x y z
N MET A 1 46.51 -64.26 -27.33
CA MET A 1 45.91 -63.02 -26.81
C MET A 1 46.52 -62.75 -25.45
N ALA A 2 47.69 -62.11 -25.41
CA ALA A 2 48.35 -61.76 -24.17
C ALA A 2 47.80 -60.40 -23.71
N TYR A 3 47.06 -60.37 -22.60
CA TYR A 3 46.72 -59.12 -21.94
C TYR A 3 47.91 -58.76 -21.05
N ASN A 4 48.57 -57.64 -21.33
CA ASN A 4 49.60 -57.10 -20.47
C ASN A 4 48.91 -56.44 -19.27
N ASN A 5 48.57 -57.23 -18.26
CA ASN A 5 47.93 -56.72 -17.06
C ASN A 5 49.02 -56.07 -16.20
N LEU A 6 49.20 -54.75 -16.38
CA LEU A 6 50.11 -53.98 -15.53
C LEU A 6 49.50 -53.88 -14.13
N SER A 7 50.02 -54.66 -13.18
CA SER A 7 49.59 -54.65 -11.78
C SER A 7 50.67 -54.04 -10.87
N GLY A 8 50.25 -53.19 -9.93
CA GLY A 8 51.14 -52.54 -8.95
C GLY A 8 51.11 -51.02 -9.02
N THR A 9 51.80 -50.35 -8.10
CA THR A 9 51.95 -48.90 -8.10
C THR A 9 52.85 -48.47 -9.26
N VAL A 10 52.28 -47.76 -10.22
CA VAL A 10 53.05 -47.11 -11.29
C VAL A 10 53.48 -45.73 -10.80
N LEU A 11 54.78 -45.55 -10.55
CA LEU A 11 55.37 -44.23 -10.34
C LEU A 11 55.44 -43.53 -11.70
N LEU A 12 54.52 -42.60 -11.94
CA LEU A 12 54.52 -41.81 -13.16
C LEU A 12 55.76 -40.88 -13.20
N PRO A 13 56.40 -40.70 -14.37
CA PRO A 13 57.43 -39.67 -14.55
C PRO A 13 56.85 -38.26 -14.32
N ASN A 14 57.72 -37.28 -14.06
CA ASN A 14 57.34 -35.88 -13.85
C ASN A 14 56.51 -35.29 -15.02
N GLU A 15 56.60 -35.89 -16.22
CA GLU A 15 55.81 -35.54 -17.39
C GLU A 15 55.42 -36.80 -18.18
N LEU A 16 54.16 -36.89 -18.62
CA LEU A 16 53.70 -37.93 -19.53
C LEU A 16 54.08 -37.57 -20.97
N LEU A 17 54.95 -38.38 -21.57
CA LEU A 17 55.34 -38.20 -22.96
C LEU A 17 54.17 -38.54 -23.91
N LYS A 18 53.98 -37.72 -24.94
CA LYS A 18 53.00 -37.94 -25.99
C LYS A 18 53.46 -39.04 -26.96
N VAL A 19 52.51 -39.82 -27.48
CA VAL A 19 52.75 -40.68 -28.66
C VAL A 19 52.82 -39.78 -29.91
N GLU A 20 53.69 -40.11 -30.86
CA GLU A 20 53.76 -39.37 -32.14
C GLU A 20 52.37 -39.30 -32.80
N GLY A 21 51.92 -38.08 -33.11
CA GLY A 21 50.61 -37.82 -33.71
C GLY A 21 49.48 -37.42 -32.74
N LEU A 22 49.70 -37.44 -31.42
CA LEU A 22 48.73 -36.92 -30.43
C LEU A 22 49.15 -35.52 -29.92
N SER A 23 48.16 -34.64 -29.75
CA SER A 23 48.37 -33.27 -29.25
C SER A 23 48.62 -33.19 -27.74
N THR A 24 48.22 -34.22 -26.99
CA THR A 24 48.32 -34.30 -25.53
C THR A 24 48.57 -35.74 -25.06
N GLY A 25 49.24 -35.90 -23.91
CA GLY A 25 49.33 -37.20 -23.24
C GLY A 25 47.97 -37.59 -22.66
N ILE A 26 47.45 -38.76 -23.01
CA ILE A 26 46.15 -39.25 -22.55
C ILE A 26 46.37 -40.38 -21.55
N VAL A 27 45.90 -40.19 -20.31
CA VAL A 27 45.70 -41.30 -19.37
C VAL A 27 44.24 -41.71 -19.49
N SER A 28 43.99 -42.92 -19.99
CA SER A 28 42.67 -43.52 -20.01
C SER A 28 42.64 -44.72 -19.07
N GLY A 29 41.60 -44.80 -18.26
CA GLY A 29 41.42 -45.87 -17.30
C GLY A 29 40.01 -45.81 -16.72
N ASN A 30 39.50 -46.95 -16.30
CA ASN A 30 38.13 -47.05 -15.80
C ASN A 30 37.97 -46.52 -14.36
N LEU A 31 39.08 -46.36 -13.64
CA LEU A 31 39.11 -45.86 -12.27
C LEU A 31 40.34 -44.98 -12.07
N SER A 32 40.12 -43.73 -11.72
CA SER A 32 41.14 -42.86 -11.14
C SER A 32 40.87 -42.74 -9.65
N THR A 33 41.85 -43.04 -8.81
CA THR A 33 41.79 -42.85 -7.34
C THR A 33 42.37 -41.49 -6.91
N SER A 34 42.56 -40.57 -7.86
CA SER A 34 42.95 -39.18 -7.56
C SER A 34 41.84 -38.48 -6.77
N ASP A 35 42.23 -37.54 -5.91
CA ASP A 35 41.30 -36.63 -5.22
C ASP A 35 40.65 -35.60 -6.15
N GLY A 36 41.09 -35.52 -7.41
CA GLY A 36 40.56 -34.62 -8.41
C GLY A 36 40.81 -33.12 -8.13
N ALA A 37 41.53 -32.78 -7.05
CA ALA A 37 41.62 -31.41 -6.54
C ALA A 37 42.32 -30.43 -7.50
N GLN A 38 43.15 -30.96 -8.41
CA GLN A 38 43.92 -30.17 -9.39
C GLN A 38 43.59 -30.52 -10.85
N VAL A 39 42.42 -31.13 -11.12
CA VAL A 39 41.99 -31.38 -12.50
C VAL A 39 41.60 -30.05 -13.14
N ILE A 40 42.47 -29.55 -14.01
CA ILE A 40 42.24 -28.36 -14.83
C ILE A 40 41.56 -28.75 -16.15
N ASN A 41 40.86 -27.81 -16.79
CA ASN A 41 40.10 -28.01 -18.04
C ASN A 41 38.89 -28.98 -17.93
N VAL A 42 38.42 -29.28 -16.72
CA VAL A 42 37.00 -29.66 -16.54
C VAL A 42 36.16 -28.44 -16.93
N PRO A 43 34.99 -28.59 -17.59
CA PRO A 43 34.06 -27.47 -17.78
C PRO A 43 33.79 -26.79 -16.43
N ARG A 44 34.45 -25.66 -16.18
CA ARG A 44 34.19 -24.84 -15.00
C ARG A 44 32.91 -24.07 -15.26
N VAL A 45 32.03 -23.99 -14.26
CA VAL A 45 30.87 -23.12 -14.37
C VAL A 45 31.30 -21.69 -14.65
N SER A 46 30.65 -21.04 -15.61
CA SER A 46 30.90 -19.64 -15.94
C SER A 46 30.44 -18.72 -14.81
N ASN A 47 31.06 -17.54 -14.69
CA ASN A 47 30.62 -16.45 -13.81
C ASN A 47 30.62 -16.77 -12.30
N ALA A 48 31.60 -17.56 -11.82
CA ALA A 48 31.71 -17.96 -10.41
C ALA A 48 31.57 -16.77 -9.45
N THR A 49 30.43 -16.73 -8.75
CA THR A 49 30.06 -15.68 -7.79
C THR A 49 29.71 -16.36 -6.47
N ASN A 50 30.03 -15.72 -5.34
CA ASN A 50 29.74 -16.31 -4.03
C ASN A 50 28.25 -16.59 -3.88
N ASN A 51 27.89 -17.76 -3.33
CA ASN A 51 26.51 -18.17 -3.07
C ASN A 51 25.59 -18.23 -4.32
N ALA A 52 26.10 -18.07 -5.53
CA ALA A 52 25.30 -18.09 -6.75
C ALA A 52 24.80 -19.51 -7.06
N ILE A 53 23.53 -19.59 -7.46
CA ILE A 53 22.93 -20.83 -7.94
C ILE A 53 23.36 -21.07 -9.39
N LEU A 54 23.65 -22.33 -9.71
CA LEU A 54 24.00 -22.77 -11.06
C LEU A 54 22.73 -23.03 -11.87
N THR A 55 22.67 -22.48 -13.08
CA THR A 55 21.59 -22.71 -14.05
C THR A 55 22.14 -23.30 -15.33
N ASN A 56 21.27 -24.01 -16.06
CA ASN A 56 21.51 -24.40 -17.43
C ASN A 56 21.18 -23.20 -18.34
N LEU A 57 22.18 -22.70 -19.05
CA LEU A 57 22.01 -21.60 -19.98
C LEU A 57 21.49 -22.11 -21.33
N ASP A 58 20.45 -21.47 -21.87
CA ASP A 58 19.85 -21.76 -23.17
C ASP A 58 19.40 -23.22 -23.38
N GLY A 59 19.22 -23.98 -22.31
CA GLY A 59 18.82 -25.39 -22.37
C GLY A 59 19.94 -26.35 -22.80
N ASN A 60 21.17 -25.88 -22.98
CA ASN A 60 22.31 -26.72 -23.34
C ASN A 60 22.99 -27.32 -22.09
N ALA A 61 22.86 -28.64 -21.91
CA ALA A 61 23.42 -29.36 -20.76
C ALA A 61 24.94 -29.20 -20.55
N ASN A 62 25.67 -28.68 -21.54
CA ASN A 62 27.11 -28.43 -21.47
C ASN A 62 27.46 -27.00 -21.02
N THR A 63 26.47 -26.12 -20.83
CA THR A 63 26.65 -24.72 -20.44
C THR A 63 25.97 -24.45 -19.10
N LEU A 64 26.73 -24.61 -18.02
CA LEU A 64 26.32 -24.28 -16.66
C LEU A 64 26.92 -22.92 -16.26
N THR A 65 26.08 -22.00 -15.78
CA THR A 65 26.49 -20.65 -15.38
C THR A 65 26.02 -20.36 -13.95
N CYS A 66 26.84 -19.66 -13.17
CA CYS A 66 26.43 -19.07 -11.90
C CYS A 66 25.65 -17.78 -12.14
N GLU A 67 24.42 -17.71 -11.65
CA GLU A 67 23.56 -16.53 -11.74
C GLU A 67 23.87 -15.54 -10.63
N SER A 68 24.42 -14.36 -10.96
CA SER A 68 24.73 -13.33 -9.96
C SER A 68 23.48 -12.73 -9.30
N ASN A 69 22.33 -12.82 -9.95
CA ASN A 69 21.04 -12.32 -9.48
C ASN A 69 20.21 -13.38 -8.74
N LEU A 70 20.73 -14.60 -8.59
CA LEU A 70 20.07 -15.70 -7.88
C LEU A 70 21.06 -16.34 -6.90
N THR A 71 21.06 -15.86 -5.66
CA THR A 71 22.03 -16.30 -4.64
C THR A 71 21.33 -16.91 -3.42
N PHE A 72 21.93 -17.94 -2.82
CA PHE A 72 21.47 -18.55 -1.57
C PHE A 72 22.60 -18.59 -0.54
N ASP A 73 22.42 -17.87 0.56
CA ASP A 73 23.44 -17.70 1.61
C ASP A 73 23.33 -18.69 2.78
N GLY A 74 22.36 -19.62 2.72
CA GLY A 74 22.04 -20.56 3.78
C GLY A 74 20.73 -20.23 4.50
N ASP A 75 20.30 -18.97 4.46
CA ASP A 75 19.08 -18.50 5.13
C ASP A 75 18.06 -17.95 4.12
N THR A 76 18.52 -17.18 3.14
CA THR A 76 17.68 -16.45 2.19
C THR A 76 18.02 -16.79 0.74
N LEU A 77 17.00 -17.11 -0.05
CA LEU A 77 17.10 -17.10 -1.51
C LEU A 77 16.85 -15.67 -2.01
N ASN A 78 17.91 -14.99 -2.43
CA ASN A 78 17.83 -13.65 -3.00
C ASN A 78 17.64 -13.72 -4.52
N VAL A 79 16.58 -13.08 -5.01
CA VAL A 79 16.26 -12.95 -6.43
C VAL A 79 16.25 -11.47 -6.80
N VAL A 80 17.21 -11.04 -7.61
CA VAL A 80 17.24 -9.69 -8.16
C VAL A 80 16.53 -9.72 -9.52
N GLY A 81 15.20 -9.58 -9.49
CA GLY A 81 14.35 -9.64 -10.68
C GLY A 81 12.90 -10.00 -10.37
N GLU A 82 12.12 -10.33 -11.41
CA GLU A 82 10.74 -10.81 -11.27
C GLU A 82 10.71 -12.32 -11.00
N ILE A 83 9.74 -12.78 -10.20
CA ILE A 83 9.46 -14.20 -9.97
C ILE A 83 8.13 -14.53 -10.64
N THR A 84 8.14 -15.47 -11.58
CA THR A 84 6.91 -15.99 -12.21
C THR A 84 6.59 -17.37 -11.63
N ALA A 85 5.38 -17.54 -11.12
CA ALA A 85 4.86 -18.83 -10.64
C ALA A 85 3.53 -19.15 -11.34
N SER A 86 3.40 -20.34 -11.92
CA SER A 86 2.21 -20.73 -12.68
C SER A 86 1.05 -21.23 -11.82
N THR A 87 1.33 -21.64 -10.57
CA THR A 87 0.30 -22.11 -9.62
C THR A 87 0.09 -21.10 -8.49
N GLY A 88 1.17 -20.67 -7.83
CA GLY A 88 1.10 -19.72 -6.72
C GLY A 88 2.36 -19.76 -5.86
N VAL A 89 2.42 -18.83 -4.90
CA VAL A 89 3.50 -18.72 -3.91
C VAL A 89 2.88 -18.92 -2.52
N SER A 90 3.35 -19.93 -1.77
CA SER A 90 2.94 -20.16 -0.39
C SER A 90 3.96 -19.51 0.55
N ALA A 91 3.56 -18.45 1.24
CA ALA A 91 4.40 -17.73 2.19
C ALA A 91 3.59 -17.28 3.40
N SER A 92 4.24 -17.14 4.56
CA SER A 92 3.59 -16.60 5.76
C SER A 92 3.18 -15.14 5.59
N PHE A 93 3.89 -14.37 4.76
CA PHE A 93 3.58 -12.99 4.41
C PHE A 93 4.27 -12.57 3.10
N PHE A 94 3.72 -11.54 2.43
CA PHE A 94 4.36 -10.84 1.32
C PHE A 94 4.81 -9.46 1.82
N MET A 95 6.09 -9.11 1.65
CA MET A 95 6.62 -7.77 1.99
C MET A 95 6.85 -6.96 0.71
N GLY A 96 6.35 -5.74 0.65
CA GLY A 96 6.50 -4.83 -0.49
C GLY A 96 5.56 -3.64 -0.41
N ASP A 97 5.54 -2.79 -1.44
CA ASP A 97 4.63 -1.64 -1.55
C ASP A 97 3.19 -2.04 -1.94
N GLY A 98 2.98 -3.29 -2.34
CA GLY A 98 1.69 -3.84 -2.75
C GLY A 98 1.12 -3.27 -4.06
N SER A 99 1.84 -2.37 -4.75
CA SER A 99 1.29 -1.61 -5.89
C SER A 99 0.97 -2.48 -7.11
N ARG A 100 1.65 -3.63 -7.23
CA ARG A 100 1.45 -4.64 -8.29
C ARG A 100 0.68 -5.87 -7.82
N LEU A 101 0.14 -5.86 -6.60
CA LEU A 101 -0.63 -6.97 -6.04
C LEU A 101 -2.07 -6.94 -6.58
N THR A 102 -2.20 -7.41 -7.83
CA THR A 102 -3.46 -7.45 -8.59
C THR A 102 -3.89 -8.89 -8.84
N GLY A 103 -5.16 -9.13 -9.17
CA GLY A 103 -5.63 -10.47 -9.53
C GLY A 103 -5.58 -11.50 -8.39
N ILE A 104 -5.58 -11.06 -7.13
CA ILE A 104 -5.81 -11.95 -5.98
C ILE A 104 -7.29 -12.30 -5.94
N ASN A 105 -7.67 -13.33 -6.70
CA ASN A 105 -9.00 -13.92 -6.59
C ASN A 105 -9.00 -14.85 -5.37
N ALA A 106 -9.87 -14.56 -4.39
CA ALA A 106 -10.01 -15.39 -3.20
C ALA A 106 -10.51 -16.79 -3.60
N GLY A 107 -9.60 -17.77 -3.59
CA GLY A 107 -9.94 -19.19 -3.73
C GLY A 107 -10.61 -19.68 -2.45
N GLY A 108 -11.89 -19.35 -2.26
CA GLY A 108 -12.65 -19.66 -1.05
C GLY A 108 -12.80 -18.45 -0.13
N SER A 109 -13.91 -18.42 0.60
CA SER A 109 -14.31 -17.34 1.51
C SER A 109 -13.16 -16.85 2.39
N GLY A 110 -12.65 -15.63 2.15
CA GLY A 110 -11.93 -14.88 3.18
C GLY A 110 -10.43 -14.62 3.03
N ALA A 111 -9.83 -14.60 1.84
CA ALA A 111 -8.39 -14.29 1.72
C ALA A 111 -8.04 -13.29 0.61
N GLY A 112 -7.94 -12.01 0.99
CA GLY A 112 -7.43 -10.87 0.23
C GLY A 112 -7.20 -9.66 1.16
N ILE A 113 -6.52 -8.59 0.74
CA ILE A 113 -6.40 -7.32 1.54
C ILE A 113 -7.79 -6.77 1.88
N PHE A 114 -8.74 -6.95 0.97
CA PHE A 114 -10.18 -6.96 1.24
C PHE A 114 -10.70 -8.32 0.75
N THR A 115 -11.56 -8.99 1.51
CA THR A 115 -12.23 -10.22 1.06
C THR A 115 -13.22 -9.83 -0.04
N GLU A 116 -12.87 -10.07 -1.30
CA GLU A 116 -13.78 -9.85 -2.41
C GLU A 116 -14.91 -10.89 -2.36
N ALA A 117 -16.13 -10.45 -2.07
CA ALA A 117 -17.33 -11.31 -2.06
C ALA A 117 -17.96 -11.44 -3.46
N SER A 118 -17.67 -10.51 -4.37
CA SER A 118 -18.04 -10.55 -5.79
C SER A 118 -17.24 -9.49 -6.56
N THR A 119 -17.32 -9.50 -7.90
CA THR A 119 -16.70 -8.48 -8.80
C THR A 119 -17.06 -7.03 -8.49
N ASN A 120 -18.01 -6.79 -7.59
CA ASN A 120 -18.51 -5.47 -7.22
C ASN A 120 -18.56 -5.26 -5.70
N GLN A 121 -18.07 -6.21 -4.88
CA GLN A 121 -18.16 -6.13 -3.42
C GLN A 121 -16.90 -6.68 -2.76
N ALA A 122 -16.31 -5.87 -1.88
CA ALA A 122 -15.22 -6.29 -1.02
C ALA A 122 -15.58 -5.98 0.44
N PHE A 123 -15.35 -6.92 1.35
CA PHE A 123 -15.62 -6.79 2.78
C PHE A 123 -14.37 -7.12 3.58
N THR A 124 -14.34 -6.65 4.82
CA THR A 124 -13.38 -7.06 5.85
C THR A 124 -14.18 -7.64 7.02
N THR A 125 -13.66 -8.67 7.68
CA THR A 125 -14.25 -9.19 8.92
C THR A 125 -13.59 -8.61 10.18
N SER A 126 -12.58 -7.76 9.99
CA SER A 126 -11.86 -7.05 11.04
C SER A 126 -11.90 -5.54 10.80
N SER A 127 -11.41 -4.76 11.76
CA SER A 127 -11.31 -3.31 11.64
C SER A 127 -10.40 -2.93 10.45
N VAL A 128 -10.87 -2.00 9.62
CA VAL A 128 -10.07 -1.37 8.57
C VAL A 128 -9.75 0.05 9.00
N GLN A 129 -8.46 0.37 9.06
CA GLN A 129 -7.97 1.72 9.27
C GLN A 129 -7.78 2.38 7.90
N ILE A 130 -8.47 3.49 7.64
CA ILE A 130 -8.36 4.24 6.39
C ILE A 130 -7.74 5.60 6.71
N GLY A 131 -6.50 5.82 6.28
CA GLY A 131 -5.86 7.15 6.33
C GLY A 131 -5.09 7.50 7.62
N SER A 132 -4.46 6.53 8.27
CA SER A 132 -3.64 6.76 9.47
C SER A 132 -2.15 6.85 9.11
N ASP A 133 -1.45 7.89 9.56
CA ASP A 133 0.02 7.98 9.66
C ASP A 133 0.74 8.75 8.52
N SER A 134 -0.01 9.25 7.56
CA SER A 134 0.33 10.47 6.82
C SER A 134 -0.99 11.13 6.48
N ALA A 135 -1.15 12.43 6.75
CA ALA A 135 -2.43 13.12 6.59
C ALA A 135 -3.04 12.73 5.23
N PRO A 136 -4.15 11.97 5.19
CA PRO A 136 -4.71 11.51 3.94
C PRO A 136 -5.04 12.76 3.13
N THR A 137 -4.32 12.95 2.01
CA THR A 137 -4.45 14.16 1.19
C THR A 137 -5.74 14.17 0.37
N LYS A 138 -6.58 13.13 0.54
CA LYS A 138 -7.84 12.88 -0.16
C LYS A 138 -8.91 12.39 0.82
N THR A 139 -10.14 12.81 0.59
CA THR A 139 -11.32 12.38 1.34
C THR A 139 -11.67 10.92 1.05
N LEU A 140 -12.25 10.23 2.03
CA LEU A 140 -12.99 9.01 1.75
C LEU A 140 -14.25 9.38 0.97
N SER A 141 -14.38 8.90 -0.27
CA SER A 141 -15.58 9.09 -1.08
C SER A 141 -16.41 7.80 -1.05
N VAL A 142 -17.62 7.88 -0.52
CA VAL A 142 -18.62 6.81 -0.56
C VAL A 142 -19.69 7.27 -1.53
N ALA A 143 -19.66 6.74 -2.76
CA ALA A 143 -20.61 7.13 -3.81
C ALA A 143 -22.04 6.62 -3.56
N GLY A 144 -22.18 5.55 -2.75
CA GLY A 144 -23.45 4.97 -2.33
C GLY A 144 -23.88 5.39 -0.92
N SER A 145 -24.82 4.66 -0.36
CA SER A 145 -25.25 4.83 1.04
C SER A 145 -24.18 4.34 2.02
N SER A 146 -23.99 5.06 3.11
CA SER A 146 -23.27 4.57 4.29
C SER A 146 -24.26 4.03 5.34
N PHE A 147 -23.95 2.88 5.92
CA PHE A 147 -24.66 2.36 7.09
C PHE A 147 -23.71 2.43 8.28
N LEU A 148 -24.03 3.30 9.25
CA LEU A 148 -23.24 3.54 10.45
C LEU A 148 -24.10 3.16 11.65
N SER A 149 -23.92 1.94 12.18
CA SER A 149 -24.72 1.40 13.29
C SER A 149 -24.25 1.85 14.67
N GLY A 150 -23.08 2.49 14.75
CA GLY A 150 -22.50 3.04 15.97
C GLY A 150 -22.46 4.56 15.96
N ALA A 151 -21.79 5.14 16.97
CA ALA A 151 -21.61 6.58 17.05
C ALA A 151 -20.74 7.10 15.90
N VAL A 152 -21.13 8.26 15.36
CA VAL A 152 -20.33 9.03 14.40
C VAL A 152 -19.82 10.27 15.11
N ILE A 153 -18.51 10.44 15.17
CA ILE A 153 -17.88 11.61 15.76
C ILE A 153 -17.62 12.61 14.64
N HIS A 154 -18.26 13.77 14.72
CA HIS A 154 -18.01 14.88 13.82
C HIS A 154 -17.09 15.92 14.49
N LYS A 155 -16.38 16.68 13.66
CA LYS A 155 -15.58 17.81 14.13
C LYS A 155 -16.50 18.84 14.79
N ARG A 156 -16.15 19.24 16.03
CA ARG A 156 -16.77 20.35 16.74
C ARG A 156 -15.81 21.52 16.86
N HIS A 157 -16.26 22.70 16.45
CA HIS A 157 -15.63 23.98 16.74
C HIS A 157 -16.48 24.74 17.76
N SER A 158 -15.88 25.34 18.79
CA SER A 158 -16.57 26.15 19.79
C SER A 158 -15.93 27.53 19.85
N THR A 159 -16.76 28.57 19.87
CA THR A 159 -16.33 29.97 19.83
C THR A 159 -17.19 30.85 20.74
N GLY A 160 -16.58 31.83 21.40
CA GLY A 160 -17.27 32.88 22.16
C GLY A 160 -17.24 34.25 21.48
N THR A 161 -16.72 34.32 20.24
CA THR A 161 -16.58 35.55 19.46
C THR A 161 -16.96 35.28 18.00
N ASN A 162 -16.97 36.33 17.18
CA ASN A 162 -17.25 36.22 15.75
C ASN A 162 -16.33 35.19 15.07
N TYR A 163 -16.89 34.37 14.18
CA TYR A 163 -16.17 33.27 13.56
C TYR A 163 -16.60 33.06 12.10
N GLU A 164 -15.60 32.86 11.24
CA GLU A 164 -15.78 32.42 9.86
C GLU A 164 -15.78 30.88 9.83
N ILE A 165 -16.97 30.29 9.64
CA ILE A 165 -17.15 28.84 9.57
C ILE A 165 -16.34 28.30 8.40
N ARG A 166 -15.58 27.23 8.64
CA ARG A 166 -14.74 26.58 7.62
C ARG A 166 -15.48 25.42 6.97
N ILE A 167 -15.11 25.11 5.73
CA ILE A 167 -15.58 23.91 5.01
C ILE A 167 -15.18 22.58 5.67
N THR A 168 -14.41 22.62 6.76
CA THR A 168 -14.04 21.43 7.55
C THR A 168 -14.84 21.30 8.84
N ASP A 169 -15.65 22.31 9.19
CA ASP A 169 -16.50 22.27 10.38
C ASP A 169 -17.79 21.51 10.13
N PHE A 170 -18.34 20.95 11.21
CA PHE A 170 -19.63 20.27 11.18
C PHE A 170 -20.51 20.79 12.32
N TYR A 171 -20.04 20.67 13.58
CA TYR A 171 -20.68 21.32 14.72
C TYR A 171 -20.01 22.66 15.03
N ILE A 172 -20.82 23.71 15.18
CA ILE A 172 -20.40 25.04 15.58
C ILE A 172 -21.16 25.42 16.85
N GLY A 173 -20.44 25.39 17.97
CA GLY A 173 -20.93 25.81 19.27
C GLY A 173 -20.63 27.28 19.51
N ALA A 174 -21.66 28.13 19.52
CA ALA A 174 -21.56 29.53 19.87
C ALA A 174 -21.84 29.74 21.35
N ASN A 175 -20.89 30.33 22.07
CA ASN A 175 -21.03 30.63 23.49
C ASN A 175 -21.48 32.10 23.70
N SER A 176 -22.79 32.32 23.71
CA SER A 176 -23.44 33.63 23.86
C SER A 176 -23.28 34.30 25.23
N LEU A 177 -22.58 33.71 26.21
CA LEU A 177 -22.52 34.24 27.59
C LEU A 177 -21.99 35.68 27.69
N ASN A 178 -20.98 36.03 26.89
CA ASN A 178 -20.19 37.25 27.09
C ASN A 178 -20.38 38.32 26.01
N GLY A 179 -21.29 38.10 25.06
CA GLY A 179 -21.57 39.08 24.00
C GLY A 179 -22.24 38.45 22.78
N THR A 180 -22.70 39.32 21.89
CA THR A 180 -23.26 38.92 20.59
C THR A 180 -22.20 38.24 19.73
N ILE A 181 -22.61 37.25 18.94
CA ILE A 181 -21.72 36.47 18.08
C ILE A 181 -22.22 36.55 16.65
N ARG A 182 -21.31 36.85 15.71
CA ARG A 182 -21.56 36.69 14.28
C ARG A 182 -20.81 35.48 13.74
N LEU A 183 -21.57 34.50 13.27
CA LEU A 183 -21.07 33.35 12.53
C LEU A 183 -21.26 33.60 11.05
N THR A 184 -20.17 33.55 10.29
CA THR A 184 -20.22 33.72 8.83
C THR A 184 -20.09 32.36 8.18
N LEU A 185 -21.09 31.94 7.41
CA LEU A 185 -21.05 30.71 6.60
C LEU A 185 -19.98 30.82 5.52
N PRO A 186 -19.36 29.72 5.07
CA PRO A 186 -18.46 29.73 3.93
C PRO A 186 -19.11 30.32 2.67
N THR A 187 -18.33 30.59 1.63
CA THR A 187 -18.90 30.84 0.30
C THR A 187 -19.59 29.57 -0.21
N ALA A 188 -20.81 29.69 -0.70
CA ALA A 188 -21.61 28.54 -1.13
C ALA A 188 -20.95 27.78 -2.29
N SER A 189 -20.25 28.46 -3.20
CA SER A 189 -19.55 27.84 -4.33
C SER A 189 -18.28 27.08 -3.96
N THR A 190 -17.75 27.26 -2.74
CA THR A 190 -16.58 26.53 -2.23
C THR A 190 -16.96 25.39 -1.29
N THR A 191 -18.24 25.26 -0.95
CA THR A 191 -18.79 24.14 -0.17
C THR A 191 -19.32 23.06 -1.11
N THR A 192 -19.32 21.82 -0.64
CA THR A 192 -19.87 20.70 -1.44
C THR A 192 -21.40 20.71 -1.38
N ASN A 193 -22.08 20.35 -2.46
CA ASN A 193 -23.53 20.18 -2.44
C ASN A 193 -23.93 19.13 -1.39
N GLY A 194 -24.89 19.47 -0.53
CA GLY A 194 -25.30 18.67 0.62
C GLY A 194 -24.44 18.85 1.88
N GLN A 195 -23.38 19.66 1.84
CA GLN A 195 -22.55 19.91 3.02
C GLN A 195 -23.37 20.59 4.11
N THR A 196 -23.38 19.98 5.28
CA THR A 196 -24.23 20.36 6.42
C THR A 196 -23.41 21.01 7.53
N PHE A 197 -23.98 22.03 8.16
CA PHE A 197 -23.47 22.71 9.33
C PHE A 197 -24.56 22.72 10.41
N VAL A 198 -24.19 22.35 11.63
CA VAL A 198 -25.08 22.40 12.79
C VAL A 198 -24.56 23.47 13.73
N ILE A 199 -25.36 24.50 13.92
CA ILE A 199 -25.03 25.65 14.76
C ILE A 199 -25.89 25.59 16.02
N LYS A 200 -25.25 25.76 17.17
CA LYS A 200 -25.89 25.65 18.48
C LYS A 200 -25.44 26.79 19.37
N ASP A 201 -26.38 27.45 20.02
CA ASP A 201 -26.10 28.23 21.22
C ASP A 201 -25.78 27.28 22.37
N GLU A 202 -24.53 27.30 22.82
CA GLU A 202 -24.04 26.56 23.97
C GLU A 202 -23.92 27.46 25.21
N GLY A 203 -24.01 28.78 25.03
CA GLY A 203 -23.94 29.77 26.12
C GLY A 203 -25.28 30.02 26.80
N GLY A 204 -26.39 29.81 26.09
CA GLY A 204 -27.73 29.87 26.67
C GLY A 204 -28.25 31.29 26.94
N ASN A 205 -27.68 32.32 26.30
CA ASN A 205 -28.01 33.72 26.52
C ASN A 205 -28.30 34.46 25.20
N ALA A 206 -28.74 33.74 24.15
CA ALA A 206 -28.96 34.32 22.83
C ALA A 206 -30.16 35.29 22.74
N ASP A 207 -31.03 35.33 23.76
CA ASP A 207 -32.08 36.35 23.92
C ASP A 207 -31.55 37.72 24.34
N ASN A 208 -30.38 37.77 24.97
CA ASN A 208 -29.68 39.00 25.30
C ASN A 208 -28.48 39.27 24.37
N ASN A 209 -27.82 38.21 23.95
CA ASN A 209 -26.60 38.21 23.16
C ASN A 209 -26.82 37.40 21.88
N ASN A 210 -27.66 37.94 21.01
CA ASN A 210 -28.10 37.27 19.79
C ASN A 210 -26.93 36.71 18.97
N ILE A 211 -27.13 35.52 18.41
CA ILE A 211 -26.18 34.89 17.51
C ILE A 211 -26.66 35.11 16.08
N THR A 212 -25.94 35.95 15.34
CA THR A 212 -26.23 36.24 13.93
C THR A 212 -25.49 35.26 13.04
N ILE A 213 -26.19 34.55 12.17
CA ILE A 213 -25.61 33.67 11.16
C ILE A 213 -25.81 34.32 9.80
N SER A 214 -24.74 34.53 9.04
CA SER A 214 -24.80 35.28 7.78
C SER A 214 -23.93 34.68 6.70
N CYS A 215 -24.24 34.98 5.44
CA CYS A 215 -23.41 34.57 4.32
C CYS A 215 -22.10 35.38 4.25
N SER A 216 -21.01 34.74 3.82
CA SER A 216 -19.72 35.42 3.59
C SER A 216 -19.77 36.42 2.41
N VAL A 217 -20.59 36.13 1.40
CA VAL A 217 -20.79 37.00 0.23
C VAL A 217 -22.26 37.38 0.09
N GLY A 218 -22.54 38.62 -0.36
CA GLY A 218 -23.91 39.14 -0.44
C GLY A 218 -24.83 38.47 -1.48
N GLY A 219 -24.24 37.72 -2.42
CA GLY A 219 -24.97 36.93 -3.41
C GLY A 219 -25.53 35.62 -2.88
N ASP A 220 -24.93 35.06 -1.83
CA ASP A 220 -25.40 33.82 -1.21
C ASP A 220 -26.59 34.12 -0.30
N LYS A 221 -27.54 33.19 -0.23
CA LYS A 221 -28.76 33.34 0.60
C LYS A 221 -29.00 32.13 1.49
N ILE A 222 -29.53 32.38 2.69
CA ILE A 222 -30.07 31.38 3.63
C ILE A 222 -31.60 31.45 3.51
N ASP A 223 -32.23 30.49 2.83
CA ASP A 223 -33.68 30.51 2.53
C ASP A 223 -34.20 31.86 2.01
N GLY A 224 -33.43 32.46 1.09
CA GLY A 224 -33.74 33.77 0.48
C GLY A 224 -33.32 34.99 1.29
N GLN A 225 -32.88 34.81 2.54
CA GLN A 225 -32.39 35.88 3.42
C GLN A 225 -30.87 36.03 3.35
N ASN A 226 -30.36 37.20 3.73
CA ASN A 226 -28.92 37.44 3.84
C ASN A 226 -28.31 36.91 5.15
N LEU A 227 -29.13 36.82 6.19
CA LEU A 227 -28.77 36.37 7.52
C LEU A 227 -30.00 35.80 8.22
N ILE A 228 -29.74 35.01 9.27
CA ILE A 228 -30.72 34.61 10.27
C ILE A 228 -30.14 34.92 11.65
N ILE A 229 -31.01 35.03 12.66
CA ILE A 229 -30.61 35.35 14.03
C ILE A 229 -31.21 34.30 14.96
N LEU A 230 -30.38 33.75 15.84
CA LEU A 230 -30.84 32.95 16.97
C LEU A 230 -31.05 33.89 18.16
N GLU A 231 -32.29 33.93 18.64
CA GLU A 231 -32.75 34.86 19.70
C GLU A 231 -33.31 34.12 20.93
N SER A 232 -33.22 32.79 20.95
CA SER A 232 -33.68 31.98 22.08
C SER A 232 -32.50 31.29 22.76
N PRO A 233 -32.46 31.25 24.10
CA PRO A 233 -31.48 30.47 24.85
C PRO A 233 -31.38 29.04 24.33
N TYR A 234 -30.16 28.58 24.10
CA TYR A 234 -29.87 27.23 23.61
C TYR A 234 -30.52 26.91 22.26
N ALA A 235 -30.86 27.91 21.44
CA ALA A 235 -31.36 27.69 20.09
C ALA A 235 -30.35 26.91 19.24
N SER A 236 -30.84 26.13 18.28
CA SER A 236 -30.02 25.42 17.31
C SER A 236 -30.63 25.56 15.93
N VAL A 237 -29.79 25.56 14.91
CA VAL A 237 -30.21 25.50 13.52
C VAL A 237 -29.27 24.57 12.77
N GLN A 238 -29.83 23.76 11.89
CA GLN A 238 -29.08 23.00 10.91
C GLN A 238 -29.28 23.65 9.54
N VAL A 239 -28.19 23.81 8.79
CA VAL A 239 -28.22 24.30 7.42
C VAL A 239 -27.41 23.40 6.51
N TYR A 240 -27.84 23.23 5.27
CA TYR A 240 -27.03 22.59 4.23
C TYR A 240 -26.90 23.47 2.98
N CYS A 241 -25.78 23.32 2.26
CA CYS A 241 -25.48 24.10 1.06
C CYS A 241 -25.85 23.34 -0.22
N ASN A 242 -26.23 24.07 -1.27
CA ASN A 242 -26.37 23.51 -2.63
C ASN A 242 -25.05 23.44 -3.42
N GLY A 243 -23.94 23.91 -2.84
CA GLY A 243 -22.63 24.00 -3.49
C GLY A 243 -22.53 25.07 -4.58
N THR A 244 -23.42 26.07 -4.59
CA THR A 244 -23.43 27.13 -5.62
C THR A 244 -23.67 28.51 -5.03
N SER A 245 -24.84 28.76 -4.44
CA SER A 245 -25.23 30.10 -3.96
C SER A 245 -26.30 30.11 -2.86
N LYS A 246 -26.71 28.94 -2.36
CA LYS A 246 -27.83 28.82 -1.43
C LYS A 246 -27.52 27.90 -0.28
N TYR A 247 -27.96 28.33 0.89
CA TYR A 247 -28.09 27.55 2.11
C TYR A 247 -29.59 27.38 2.42
N TYR A 248 -29.96 26.20 2.90
CA TYR A 248 -31.32 25.86 3.30
C TYR A 248 -31.34 25.41 4.75
N ILE A 249 -32.36 25.82 5.51
CA ILE A 249 -32.60 25.38 6.89
C ILE A 249 -33.37 24.06 6.89
N THR A 250 -33.09 23.17 7.85
CA THR A 250 -33.74 21.85 8.01
C THR A 250 -34.19 21.58 9.43
#